data_AF-A0A1U9JML4-F1
#
_entry.id   AF-A0A1U9JML4-F1
#
_cell.length_a   1.000
_cell.length_b   1.000
_cell.length_c   1.000
_cell.angle_alpha   90.00
_cell.angle_beta   90.00
_cell.angle_gamma   90.00
#
_symmetry.space_group_name_H-M   'P 1'
#
loop_
_entity.id
_entity.type
_entity.pdbx_description
1 polymer ?
#
loop_
_entity_poly.entity_id
_entity_poly.type
_entity_poly.pdbx_seq_one_letter_code
_entity_poly.pdbx_strand_id
1 'polypeptide(L)'
;MKPAALMLLLPAALLTACTGLGAPTSAELSRLPVVRYGQAAPADRDFILLYPAGVDLPVNTQVTGSLLSKTDQSTLTVRVKQDVLIYRDQVSFDGSTWFNGRDKISGNIRFSLPGQEPGHPAGRLDGVSPATLAAQFDLR
;
A
#
# COMPACT_ATOMS: atom_id res chain seq x y z
N MET A 1 42.87 -26.22 -52.72
CA MET A 1 41.48 -25.77 -52.94
C MET A 1 40.76 -25.84 -51.60
N LYS A 2 40.28 -24.69 -51.08
CA LYS A 2 39.23 -24.61 -50.03
C LYS A 2 37.93 -25.26 -50.59
N PRO A 3 36.92 -25.66 -49.79
CA PRO A 3 36.55 -25.09 -48.48
C PRO A 3 36.05 -26.11 -47.43
N ALA A 4 35.92 -25.70 -46.17
CA ALA A 4 34.86 -26.10 -45.22
C ALA A 4 35.26 -25.66 -43.80
N ALA A 5 35.35 -24.35 -43.59
CA ALA A 5 35.30 -23.77 -42.25
C ALA A 5 33.96 -23.04 -42.18
N LEU A 6 32.88 -23.80 -42.01
CA LEU A 6 31.52 -23.29 -41.90
C LEU A 6 31.01 -23.55 -40.48
N MET A 7 30.72 -22.45 -39.80
CA MET A 7 29.76 -22.33 -38.69
C MET A 7 29.99 -23.19 -37.44
N LEU A 8 30.78 -22.65 -36.53
CA LEU A 8 30.68 -22.96 -35.09
C LEU A 8 30.73 -21.65 -34.30
N LEU A 9 29.82 -20.74 -34.62
CA LEU A 9 29.59 -19.50 -33.88
C LEU A 9 28.08 -19.24 -33.94
N LEU A 10 27.37 -19.68 -32.89
CA LEU A 10 26.21 -19.06 -32.24
C LEU A 10 25.41 -20.14 -31.49
N PRO A 11 25.62 -20.25 -30.17
CA PRO A 11 24.45 -20.35 -29.30
C PRO A 11 24.62 -19.40 -28.11
N ALA A 12 24.38 -18.10 -28.33
CA ALA A 12 24.41 -17.09 -27.26
C ALA A 12 23.19 -16.16 -27.28
N ALA A 13 22.08 -16.57 -27.91
CA ALA A 13 20.91 -15.72 -28.12
C ALA A 13 19.58 -16.32 -27.59
N LEU A 14 19.61 -17.09 -26.51
CA LEU A 14 18.38 -17.70 -25.93
C LEU A 14 18.14 -17.39 -24.45
N LEU A 15 18.77 -16.36 -23.88
CA LEU A 15 18.59 -15.99 -22.46
C LEU A 15 17.92 -14.63 -22.24
N THR A 16 17.19 -14.08 -23.22
CA THR A 16 16.40 -12.84 -23.03
C THR A 16 14.91 -13.14 -22.92
N ALA A 17 14.48 -13.84 -21.86
CA ALA A 17 13.06 -13.88 -21.48
C ALA A 17 12.87 -14.28 -20.00
N CYS A 18 13.53 -13.59 -19.09
CA CYS A 18 13.08 -13.50 -17.71
C CYS A 18 12.78 -12.03 -17.36
N THR A 19 11.98 -11.33 -18.18
CA THR A 19 11.34 -10.07 -17.74
C THR A 19 10.12 -10.43 -16.90
N GLY A 20 10.36 -11.08 -15.77
CA GLY A 20 9.37 -11.18 -14.71
C GLY A 20 9.20 -9.81 -14.06
N LEU A 21 7.97 -9.30 -14.05
CA LEU A 21 7.49 -8.18 -13.25
C LEU A 21 8.04 -6.78 -13.60
N GLY A 22 7.67 -6.27 -14.78
CA GLY A 22 7.57 -4.82 -14.98
C GLY A 22 6.33 -4.25 -14.26
N ALA A 23 6.36 -2.96 -13.89
CA ALA A 23 5.17 -2.27 -13.42
C ALA A 23 4.08 -2.29 -14.52
N PRO A 24 2.80 -2.45 -14.19
CA PRO A 24 1.72 -2.50 -15.18
C PRO A 24 1.66 -1.19 -15.96
N THR A 25 1.41 -1.29 -17.26
CA THR A 25 1.17 -0.12 -18.10
C THR A 25 -0.23 0.45 -17.84
N SER A 26 -0.41 1.76 -18.04
CA SER A 26 -1.73 2.41 -17.92
C SER A 26 -2.79 1.74 -18.83
N ALA A 27 -2.38 1.25 -20.01
CA ALA A 27 -3.26 0.53 -20.93
C ALA A 27 -3.73 -0.84 -20.39
N GLU A 28 -2.90 -1.54 -19.61
CA GLU A 28 -3.29 -2.79 -18.94
C GLU A 28 -4.26 -2.50 -17.78
N LEU A 29 -3.97 -1.49 -16.97
CA LEU A 29 -4.81 -1.10 -15.82
C LEU A 29 -6.20 -0.64 -16.26
N SER A 30 -6.30 0.09 -17.37
CA SER A 30 -7.58 0.56 -17.93
C SER A 30 -8.55 -0.56 -18.32
N ARG A 31 -8.08 -1.80 -18.45
CA ARG A 31 -8.91 -2.98 -18.79
C ARG A 31 -9.41 -3.72 -17.55
N LEU A 32 -8.86 -3.41 -16.37
CA LEU A 32 -9.25 -4.08 -15.14
C LEU A 32 -10.60 -3.53 -14.64
N PRO A 33 -11.45 -4.39 -14.06
CA PRO A 33 -12.66 -3.91 -13.41
C PRO A 33 -12.29 -3.02 -12.21
N VAL A 34 -13.02 -1.93 -12.03
CA VAL A 34 -12.94 -1.09 -10.83
C VAL A 34 -13.99 -1.57 -9.83
N VAL A 35 -13.54 -1.98 -8.65
CA VAL A 35 -14.38 -2.43 -7.54
C VAL A 35 -14.41 -1.34 -6.48
N ARG A 36 -15.60 -0.86 -6.13
CA ARG A 36 -15.73 0.11 -5.04
C ARG A 36 -15.59 -0.59 -3.70
N TYR A 37 -14.94 0.05 -2.74
CA TYR A 37 -14.86 -0.46 -1.37
C TYR A 37 -16.25 -0.81 -0.82
N GLY A 38 -16.35 -1.96 -0.16
CA GLY A 38 -17.62 -2.51 0.37
C GLY A 38 -18.41 -3.36 -0.64
N GLN A 39 -17.99 -3.45 -1.89
CA GLN A 39 -18.60 -4.33 -2.90
C GLN A 39 -17.84 -5.64 -3.06
N ALA A 40 -18.52 -6.67 -3.58
CA ALA A 40 -17.91 -7.95 -3.90
C ALA A 40 -16.87 -7.78 -5.02
N ALA A 41 -15.67 -8.33 -4.81
CA ALA A 41 -14.61 -8.36 -5.82
C ALA A 41 -14.68 -9.64 -6.65
N PRO A 42 -14.26 -9.62 -7.93
CA PRO A 42 -14.06 -10.82 -8.72
C PRO A 42 -13.06 -11.76 -8.07
N ALA A 43 -13.37 -13.06 -8.01
CA ALA A 43 -12.49 -14.07 -7.42
C ALA A 43 -11.44 -14.62 -8.42
N ASP A 44 -11.68 -14.43 -9.71
CA ASP A 44 -10.95 -15.07 -10.82
C ASP A 44 -9.95 -14.14 -11.52
N ARG A 45 -9.91 -12.85 -11.16
CA ARG A 45 -9.09 -11.86 -11.85
C ARG A 45 -8.71 -10.69 -10.97
N ASP A 46 -7.62 -10.03 -11.35
CA ASP A 46 -7.17 -8.78 -10.78
C ASP A 46 -8.20 -7.66 -10.98
N PHE A 47 -8.22 -6.70 -10.06
CA PHE A 47 -9.13 -5.55 -10.09
C PHE A 47 -8.45 -4.31 -9.50
N ILE A 48 -9.00 -3.14 -9.82
CA ILE A 48 -8.63 -1.86 -9.22
C ILE A 48 -9.59 -1.59 -8.06
N LEU A 49 -9.06 -1.35 -6.86
CA LEU A 49 -9.87 -0.97 -5.70
C LEU A 49 -10.08 0.55 -5.69
N LEU A 50 -11.33 0.99 -5.68
CA LEU A 50 -11.70 2.40 -5.51
C LEU A 50 -12.11 2.66 -4.05
N TYR A 51 -11.40 3.58 -3.41
CA TYR A 51 -11.83 4.28 -2.20
C TYR A 51 -12.53 5.57 -2.60
N PRO A 52 -13.87 5.65 -2.48
CA PRO A 52 -14.59 6.83 -2.89
C PRO A 52 -14.45 7.97 -1.88
N ALA A 53 -14.39 9.19 -2.38
CA ALA A 53 -14.40 10.40 -1.58
C ALA A 53 -15.61 10.43 -0.64
N GLY A 54 -15.36 10.78 0.64
CA GLY A 54 -16.41 10.96 1.64
C GLY A 54 -17.07 9.67 2.14
N VAL A 55 -16.69 8.49 1.64
CA VAL A 55 -17.20 7.21 2.14
C VAL A 55 -16.42 6.79 3.39
N ASP A 56 -17.15 6.26 4.38
CA ASP A 56 -16.58 5.72 5.61
C ASP A 56 -15.73 4.48 5.34
N LEU A 57 -14.45 4.58 5.67
CA LEU A 57 -13.47 3.51 5.59
C LEU A 57 -13.11 3.05 7.02
N PRO A 58 -13.50 1.84 7.44
CA PRO A 58 -13.13 1.29 8.74
C PRO A 58 -11.66 0.87 8.74
N VAL A 59 -10.96 1.24 9.81
CA VAL A 59 -9.57 0.87 10.09
C VAL A 59 -9.55 0.19 11.45
N ASN A 60 -9.33 -1.12 11.45
CA ASN A 60 -9.24 -1.90 12.68
C ASN A 60 -7.87 -1.69 13.33
N THR A 61 -7.88 -1.30 14.61
CA THR A 61 -6.69 -1.21 15.46
C THR A 61 -6.77 -2.27 16.54
N GLN A 62 -5.63 -2.90 16.83
CA GLN A 62 -5.56 -3.98 17.81
C GLN A 62 -4.32 -3.83 18.68
N VAL A 63 -4.47 -4.14 19.97
CA VAL A 63 -3.38 -4.20 20.94
C VAL A 63 -3.30 -5.63 21.47
N THR A 64 -2.22 -6.34 21.11
CA THR A 64 -1.98 -7.75 21.48
C THR A 64 -0.55 -7.94 21.98
N GLY A 65 -0.30 -9.05 22.70
CA GLY A 65 1.05 -9.43 23.13
C GLY A 65 1.05 -10.25 24.42
N SER A 66 2.14 -10.98 24.65
CA SER A 66 2.33 -11.84 25.83
C SER A 66 2.49 -11.07 27.14
N LEU A 67 2.84 -9.78 27.06
CA LEU A 67 2.92 -8.88 28.22
C LEU A 67 1.52 -8.55 28.79
N LEU A 68 0.47 -8.66 27.97
CA LEU A 68 -0.86 -8.18 28.31
C LEU A 68 -1.71 -9.31 28.91
N SER A 69 -2.32 -9.07 30.07
CA SER A 69 -3.34 -9.96 30.62
C SER A 69 -4.68 -9.87 29.89
N LYS A 70 -4.90 -8.78 29.15
CA LYS A 70 -6.07 -8.53 28.31
C LYS A 70 -5.64 -7.84 27.02
N THR A 71 -6.12 -8.35 25.89
CA THR A 71 -6.00 -7.70 24.58
C THR A 71 -7.25 -6.86 24.29
N ASP A 72 -7.13 -5.88 23.40
CA ASP A 72 -8.26 -5.04 23.01
C ASP A 72 -8.20 -4.67 21.52
N GLN A 73 -9.35 -4.30 20.97
CA GLN A 73 -9.48 -3.87 19.58
C GLN A 73 -10.52 -2.76 19.44
N SER A 74 -10.31 -1.88 18.47
CA SER A 74 -11.27 -0.82 18.12
C SER A 74 -11.29 -0.59 16.62
N THR A 75 -12.39 -0.04 16.11
CA THR A 75 -12.51 0.36 14.70
C THR A 75 -12.55 1.88 14.61
N LEU A 76 -11.54 2.45 13.96
CA LEU A 76 -11.53 3.85 13.58
C LEU A 76 -12.29 4.00 12.26
N THR A 77 -13.09 5.06 12.11
CA THR A 77 -13.75 5.36 10.85
C THR A 77 -13.15 6.62 10.25
N VAL A 78 -12.54 6.50 9.07
CA VAL A 78 -11.89 7.61 8.36
C VAL A 78 -12.54 7.83 7.00
N ARG A 79 -12.35 9.02 6.42
CA ARG A 79 -12.82 9.34 5.06
C ARG A 79 -11.67 9.90 4.25
N VAL A 80 -11.52 9.44 3.02
CA VAL A 80 -10.64 10.09 2.05
C VAL A 80 -11.34 11.33 1.46
N LYS A 81 -10.57 12.37 1.17
CA LYS A 81 -11.09 13.64 0.64
C LYS A 81 -11.36 13.59 -0.86
N GLN A 82 -10.77 12.63 -1.56
CA GLN A 82 -10.91 12.44 -3.00
C GLN A 82 -10.90 10.94 -3.31
N ASP A 83 -11.32 10.59 -4.51
CA ASP A 83 -11.26 9.22 -5.00
C ASP A 83 -9.79 8.75 -5.07
N VAL A 84 -9.54 7.54 -4.56
CA VAL A 84 -8.23 6.88 -4.65
C VAL A 84 -8.42 5.52 -5.28
N LEU A 85 -7.85 5.34 -6.47
CA LEU A 85 -7.76 4.06 -7.14
C LEU A 85 -6.45 3.38 -6.74
N ILE A 86 -6.52 2.13 -6.33
CA ILE A 86 -5.38 1.36 -5.82
C ILE A 86 -5.25 0.09 -6.65
N TYR A 87 -4.05 -0.17 -7.13
CA TYR A 87 -3.69 -1.43 -7.76
C TYR A 87 -2.29 -1.84 -7.31
N ARG A 88 -2.21 -2.94 -6.54
CA ARG A 88 -0.95 -3.40 -5.93
C ARG A 88 -0.27 -2.25 -5.14
N ASP A 89 0.89 -1.79 -5.57
CA ASP A 89 1.62 -0.68 -4.96
C ASP A 89 1.40 0.67 -5.66
N GLN A 90 0.55 0.70 -6.69
CA GLN A 90 0.24 1.89 -7.47
C GLN A 90 -1.04 2.58 -6.99
N VAL A 91 -1.06 3.89 -7.15
CA VAL A 91 -2.23 4.73 -6.89
C VAL A 91 -2.52 5.64 -8.08
N SER A 92 -3.79 5.92 -8.29
CA SER A 92 -4.27 6.93 -9.23
C SER A 92 -5.39 7.74 -8.59
N PHE A 93 -5.49 9.02 -8.95
CA PHE A 93 -6.54 9.92 -8.50
C PHE A 93 -7.47 10.35 -9.66
N ASP A 94 -7.13 9.99 -10.89
CA ASP A 94 -7.86 10.31 -12.12
C ASP A 94 -8.25 9.04 -12.93
N GLY A 95 -7.72 7.87 -12.56
CA GLY A 95 -7.91 6.59 -13.25
C GLY A 95 -6.99 6.38 -14.46
N SER A 96 -6.22 7.39 -14.87
CA SER A 96 -5.37 7.35 -16.07
C SER A 96 -3.87 7.43 -15.76
N THR A 97 -3.52 8.23 -14.76
CA THR A 97 -2.14 8.47 -14.33
C THR A 97 -1.86 7.68 -13.07
N TRP A 98 -0.83 6.84 -13.12
CA TRP A 98 -0.49 5.91 -12.04
C TRP A 98 0.89 6.22 -11.49
N PHE A 99 1.00 6.21 -10.16
CA PHE A 99 2.22 6.50 -9.42
C PHE A 99 2.45 5.42 -8.38
N ASN A 100 3.71 5.23 -7.95
CA ASN A 100 3.95 4.45 -6.74
C ASN A 100 3.24 5.14 -5.56
N GLY A 101 2.47 4.38 -4.78
CA GLY A 101 1.67 4.91 -3.68
C GLY A 101 2.50 5.68 -2.66
N ARG A 102 3.75 5.25 -2.41
CA ARG A 102 4.66 5.91 -1.45
C ARG A 102 5.14 7.27 -1.91
N ASP A 103 5.06 7.56 -3.21
CA ASP A 103 5.45 8.86 -3.77
C ASP A 103 4.33 9.90 -3.63
N LYS A 104 3.07 9.44 -3.53
CA LYS A 104 1.88 10.30 -3.50
C LYS A 104 1.14 10.34 -2.17
N ILE A 105 1.34 9.34 -1.32
CA ILE A 105 0.67 9.23 -0.03
C ILE A 105 1.73 8.99 1.05
N SER A 106 1.87 9.96 1.95
CA SER A 106 2.64 9.81 3.19
C SER A 106 1.77 9.20 4.28
N GLY A 107 2.39 8.42 5.16
CA GLY A 107 1.84 8.11 6.49
C GLY A 107 2.89 8.37 7.58
N ASN A 108 2.46 8.87 8.73
CA ASN A 108 3.25 8.93 9.95
C ASN A 108 2.43 8.35 11.10
N ILE A 109 3.03 7.43 11.86
CA ILE A 109 2.43 6.85 13.06
C ILE A 109 3.26 7.31 14.26
N ARG A 110 2.59 7.87 15.27
CA ARG A 110 3.18 8.25 16.54
C ARG A 110 2.53 7.43 17.64
N PHE A 111 3.36 6.90 18.53
CA PHE A 111 2.92 6.14 19.68
C PHE A 111 3.56 6.70 20.95
N SER A 112 2.77 6.86 22.01
CA SER A 112 3.26 7.10 23.37
C SER A 112 2.85 5.97 24.29
N LEU A 113 3.69 5.69 25.29
CA LEU A 113 3.36 4.76 26.36
C LEU A 113 2.43 5.43 27.39
N PRO A 114 1.62 4.66 28.13
CA PRO A 114 0.91 5.20 29.28
C PRO A 114 1.91 5.80 30.27
N GLY A 115 1.55 6.96 30.83
CA GLY A 115 2.41 7.73 31.71
C GLY A 115 3.49 8.54 31.00
N GLN A 116 3.49 8.64 29.66
CA GLN A 116 4.32 9.63 28.96
C GLN A 116 3.51 10.90 28.69
N GLU A 117 4.03 12.04 29.12
CA GLU A 117 3.37 13.32 28.90
C GLU A 117 3.37 13.68 27.40
N PRO A 118 2.20 13.98 26.81
CA PRO A 118 2.09 14.35 25.41
C PRO A 118 2.96 15.58 25.05
N GLY A 119 3.56 15.56 23.86
CA GLY A 119 4.27 16.71 23.29
C GLY A 119 5.65 17.01 23.89
N HIS A 120 6.15 16.21 24.83
CA HIS A 120 7.47 16.41 25.45
C HIS A 120 8.55 15.56 24.76
N PRO A 121 9.57 16.18 24.11
CA PRO A 121 10.56 15.47 23.29
C PRO A 121 11.41 14.42 24.04
N ALA A 122 11.46 14.50 25.37
CA ALA A 122 12.28 13.64 26.22
C ALA A 122 11.50 12.60 27.02
N GLY A 123 10.20 12.40 26.75
CA GLY A 123 9.41 11.36 27.41
C GLY A 123 9.29 11.56 28.92
N ARG A 124 9.05 12.81 29.36
CA ARG A 124 8.76 13.09 30.77
C ARG A 124 7.60 12.20 31.21
N LEU A 125 7.83 11.47 32.30
CA LEU A 125 6.85 10.53 32.82
C LEU A 125 5.92 11.24 33.82
N ASP A 126 4.66 10.92 33.73
CA ASP A 126 3.66 11.14 34.76
C ASP A 126 2.94 9.82 35.09
N GLY A 127 2.08 9.82 36.10
CA GLY A 127 1.34 8.63 36.52
C GLY A 127 -0.05 8.50 35.91
N VAL A 128 -0.46 9.40 35.00
CA VAL A 128 -1.88 9.61 34.67
C VAL A 128 -2.19 9.76 33.19
N SER A 129 -1.20 10.10 32.36
CA SER A 129 -1.39 10.33 30.94
C SER A 129 -1.71 9.02 30.21
N PRO A 130 -2.75 8.99 29.37
CA PRO A 130 -3.03 7.82 28.55
C PRO A 130 -1.97 7.66 27.45
N ALA A 131 -1.78 6.42 27.00
CA ALA A 131 -1.10 6.16 25.74
C ALA A 131 -1.89 6.79 24.58
N THR A 132 -1.17 7.28 23.58
CA THR A 132 -1.74 7.79 22.33
C THR A 132 -1.16 7.02 21.16
N LEU A 133 -2.00 6.47 20.31
CA LEU A 133 -1.64 6.03 18.96
C LEU A 133 -2.28 7.01 17.98
N ALA A 134 -1.45 7.81 17.30
CA ALA A 134 -1.89 8.77 16.30
C ALA A 134 -1.35 8.35 14.92
N ALA A 135 -2.22 8.35 13.91
CA ALA A 135 -1.85 8.14 12.52
C ALA A 135 -2.24 9.37 11.70
N GLN A 136 -1.32 9.84 10.87
CA GLN A 136 -1.49 10.98 9.98
C GLN A 136 -1.19 10.53 8.56
N PHE A 137 -2.07 10.85 7.62
CA PHE A 137 -1.91 10.52 6.21
C PHE A 137 -2.10 11.77 5.36
N ASP A 138 -1.12 12.07 4.53
CA ASP A 138 -1.07 13.30 3.73
C ASP A 138 -0.75 12.98 2.28
N LEU A 139 -1.43 13.68 1.36
CA LEU A 139 -1.08 13.68 -0.06
C LEU A 139 0.23 14.46 -0.26
N ARG A 140 1.05 14.02 -1.22
CA ARG A 140 2.34 14.62 -1.59
C ARG A 140 2.30 15.23 -2.99
#